data_AF-A0A182YMQ3-F1
#
_entry.id   AF-A0A182YMQ3-F1
#
_cell.length_a   1.000
_cell.length_b   1.000
_cell.length_c   1.000
_cell.angle_alpha   90.00
_cell.angle_beta   90.00
_cell.angle_gamma   90.00
#
_symmetry.space_group_name_H-M   'P 1'
#
loop_
_entity.id
_entity.type
_entity.pdbx_description
1 polymer ?
#
loop_
_entity_poly.entity_id
_entity_poly.type
_entity_poly.pdbx_seq_one_letter_code
_entity_poly.pdbx_strand_id
1 'polypeptide(L)'
;MQRVLQVQQYFWDTPSNLLEAHNSERIWLTPPQAYELKRLSYLQDIEQVVSFAKNKRFANGTTPLCPVAFTAADGIVLALPEDSLYPTNYD
;
A
#
# COMPACT_ATOMS: atom_id res chain seq x y z
N MET A 1 32.51 -3.45 4.47
CA MET A 1 31.38 -3.05 3.60
C MET A 1 30.23 -2.62 4.51
N GLN A 2 29.93 -1.33 4.61
CA GLN A 2 28.81 -0.85 5.43
C GLN A 2 27.49 -1.24 4.75
N ARG A 3 26.58 -1.84 5.53
CA ARG A 3 25.27 -2.26 5.06
C ARG A 3 24.42 -0.99 4.88
N VAL A 4 24.20 -0.57 3.64
CA VAL A 4 23.26 0.52 3.35
C VAL A 4 21.85 -0.05 3.50
N LEU A 5 21.09 0.45 4.47
CA LEU A 5 19.68 0.13 4.59
C LEU A 5 18.91 0.93 3.54
N GLN A 6 18.00 0.28 2.81
CA GLN A 6 17.17 0.91 1.77
C GLN A 6 16.28 2.03 2.35
N VAL A 7 15.86 1.89 3.60
CA VAL A 7 15.09 2.88 4.35
C VAL A 7 15.90 3.34 5.54
N GLN A 8 16.12 4.65 5.64
CA GLN A 8 16.89 5.25 6.73
C GLN A 8 16.00 5.79 7.87
N GLN A 9 14.78 6.22 7.54
CA GLN A 9 13.83 6.82 8.49
C GLN A 9 12.39 6.54 8.04
N TYR A 10 11.46 6.50 9.00
CA TYR A 10 10.02 6.39 8.77
C TYR A 10 9.24 7.12 9.87
N PHE A 11 8.06 7.64 9.55
CA PHE A 11 7.12 8.20 10.52
C PHE A 11 5.69 8.11 9.98
N TRP A 12 4.72 8.27 10.88
CA TRP A 12 3.29 8.26 10.56
C TRP A 12 2.68 9.64 10.79
N ASP A 13 1.85 10.08 9.85
CA ASP A 13 1.08 11.31 9.95
C ASP A 13 -0.13 11.23 8.98
N THR A 14 -1.04 12.20 9.06
CA THR A 14 -2.19 12.29 8.15
C THR A 14 -1.74 12.66 6.73
N PRO A 15 -2.48 12.24 5.68
CA PRO A 15 -2.14 12.61 4.31
C PRO A 15 -2.07 14.14 4.10
N SER A 16 -2.95 14.89 4.76
CA SER A 16 -2.98 16.36 4.68
C SER A 16 -1.72 16.99 5.28
N ASN A 17 -1.26 16.51 6.43
CA ASN A 17 -0.04 17.02 7.07
C ASN A 17 1.20 16.67 6.24
N LEU A 18 1.27 15.46 5.67
CA LEU A 18 2.39 15.07 4.80
C LEU A 18 2.44 15.93 3.52
N LEU A 19 1.29 16.26 2.93
CA LEU A 19 1.23 17.16 1.77
C LEU A 19 1.63 18.59 2.12
N GLU A 20 1.22 19.10 3.29
CA GLU A 20 1.64 20.42 3.74
C GLU A 20 3.16 20.44 4.03
N ALA A 21 3.69 19.41 4.70
CA ALA A 21 5.12 19.27 4.92
C ALA A 21 5.92 19.22 3.60
N HIS A 22 5.35 18.59 2.57
CA HIS A 22 5.94 18.59 1.23
C HIS A 22 5.91 19.98 0.58
N ASN A 23 4.78 20.68 0.64
CA ASN A 23 4.64 22.04 0.10
C ASN A 23 5.53 23.06 0.81
N SER A 24 5.78 22.85 2.10
CA SER A 24 6.66 23.66 2.94
C SER A 24 8.11 23.19 2.90
N GLU A 25 8.47 22.31 1.96
CA GLU A 25 9.84 21.80 1.74
C GLU A 25 10.47 21.06 2.94
N ARG A 26 9.66 20.66 3.93
CA ARG A 26 10.13 19.91 5.11
C ARG A 26 10.39 18.44 4.78
N ILE A 27 9.67 17.90 3.80
CA ILE A 27 9.91 16.55 3.24
C ILE A 27 9.80 16.59 1.71
N TRP A 28 10.44 15.62 1.05
CA TRP A 28 10.29 15.42 -0.38
C TRP A 28 9.43 14.20 -0.67
N LEU A 29 8.30 14.41 -1.35
CA LEU A 29 7.47 13.35 -1.90
C LEU A 29 7.70 13.29 -3.41
N THR A 30 7.92 12.09 -3.93
CA THR A 30 7.94 11.91 -5.40
C THR A 30 6.54 12.11 -5.98
N PRO A 31 6.40 12.48 -7.27
CA PRO A 31 5.09 12.76 -7.86
C PRO A 31 4.03 11.65 -7.63
N PRO A 32 4.36 10.35 -7.77
CA PRO A 32 3.39 9.29 -7.46
C PRO A 32 2.94 9.28 -5.99
N GLN A 33 3.85 9.54 -5.05
CA GLN A 33 3.52 9.58 -3.62
C GLN A 33 2.62 10.76 -3.28
N ALA A 34 2.94 11.95 -3.81
CA ALA A 34 2.12 13.14 -3.61
C ALA A 34 0.70 12.96 -4.20
N TYR A 35 0.60 12.34 -5.38
CA TYR A 35 -0.68 12.03 -6.01
C TYR A 35 -1.55 11.11 -5.13
N GLU A 36 -0.98 10.02 -4.61
CA GLU A 36 -1.73 9.08 -3.77
C GLU A 36 -2.12 9.71 -2.42
N LEU A 37 -1.22 10.46 -1.77
CA LEU A 37 -1.56 11.18 -0.54
C LEU A 37 -2.65 12.22 -0.79
N LYS A 38 -2.66 12.90 -1.94
CA LYS A 38 -3.74 13.82 -2.29
C LYS A 38 -5.07 13.09 -2.44
N ARG A 39 -5.11 11.93 -3.09
CA ARG A 39 -6.32 11.11 -3.18
C ARG A 39 -6.81 10.66 -1.79
N LEU A 40 -5.88 10.21 -0.94
CA LEU A 40 -6.19 9.76 0.42
C LEU A 40 -6.60 10.92 1.34
N SER A 41 -6.17 12.16 1.09
CA SER A 41 -6.56 13.32 1.91
C SER A 41 -8.07 13.60 1.93
N TYR A 42 -8.81 13.06 0.96
CA TYR A 42 -10.27 13.15 0.90
C TYR A 42 -10.98 11.99 1.63
N LEU A 43 -10.24 11.00 2.13
CA LEU A 43 -10.78 9.85 2.85
C LEU A 43 -10.36 9.94 4.31
N GLN A 44 -11.36 10.00 5.19
CA GLN A 44 -11.13 10.15 6.64
C GLN A 44 -11.11 8.82 7.38
N ASP A 45 -11.52 7.74 6.71
CA ASP A 45 -11.64 6.40 7.27
C ASP A 45 -11.12 5.37 6.27
N ILE A 46 -10.37 4.41 6.78
CA ILE A 46 -9.82 3.29 6.00
C ILE A 46 -10.93 2.44 5.38
N GLU A 47 -12.10 2.33 6.01
CA GLU A 47 -13.25 1.61 5.47
C GLU A 47 -13.78 2.23 4.17
N GLN A 48 -13.60 3.55 4.00
CA GLN A 48 -13.95 4.22 2.75
C GLN A 48 -12.99 3.84 1.62
N VAL A 49 -11.72 3.58 1.92
CA VAL A 49 -10.74 3.06 0.95
C VAL A 49 -11.16 1.67 0.49
N VAL A 50 -11.50 0.79 1.44
CA VAL A 50 -11.95 -0.58 1.16
C VAL A 50 -13.23 -0.57 0.32
N SER A 51 -14.22 0.23 0.72
CA SER A 51 -15.48 0.40 -0.02
C SER A 51 -15.24 0.94 -1.43
N PHE A 52 -14.36 1.94 -1.59
CA PHE A 52 -14.00 2.48 -2.90
C PHE A 52 -13.36 1.40 -3.79
N ALA A 53 -12.41 0.62 -3.25
CA ALA A 53 -11.76 -0.45 -4.00
C ALA A 53 -12.78 -1.50 -4.48
N LYS A 54 -13.60 -2.01 -3.56
CA LYS A 54 -14.64 -3.02 -3.85
C LYS A 54 -15.68 -2.52 -4.84
N ASN A 55 -16.24 -1.34 -4.59
CA ASN A 55 -17.41 -0.85 -5.33
C ASN A 55 -17.06 -0.12 -6.64
N LYS A 56 -15.82 0.37 -6.80
CA LYS A 56 -15.42 1.16 -7.98
C LYS A 56 -14.28 0.53 -8.77
N ARG A 57 -13.24 -0.02 -8.14
CA ARG A 57 -12.07 -0.55 -8.85
C ARG A 57 -12.32 -1.97 -9.33
N PHE A 58 -12.81 -2.86 -8.46
CA PHE A 58 -13.01 -4.27 -8.82
C PHE A 58 -14.08 -4.44 -9.90
N ALA A 59 -15.14 -3.62 -9.85
CA ALA A 59 -16.17 -3.56 -10.89
C ALA A 59 -15.61 -3.21 -12.30
N ASN A 60 -14.46 -2.55 -12.37
CA ASN A 60 -13.79 -2.18 -13.64
C ASN A 60 -12.70 -3.20 -14.06
N GLY A 61 -12.75 -4.42 -13.55
CA GLY A 61 -11.82 -5.50 -13.92
C GLY A 61 -10.46 -5.43 -13.21
N THR A 62 -10.33 -4.65 -12.14
CA THR A 62 -9.12 -4.69 -11.31
C THR A 62 -9.20 -5.85 -10.32
N THR A 63 -8.41 -6.90 -10.53
CA THR A 63 -8.28 -8.00 -9.55
C THR A 63 -7.40 -7.55 -8.39
N PRO A 64 -7.86 -7.59 -7.13
CA PRO A 64 -7.00 -7.33 -5.99
C PRO A 64 -5.89 -8.38 -5.92
N LEU A 65 -4.65 -7.92 -5.83
CA LEU A 65 -3.51 -8.78 -5.49
C LEU A 65 -3.32 -8.73 -3.97
N CYS A 66 -3.57 -9.84 -3.30
CA CYS A 66 -3.29 -9.99 -1.88
C CYS A 66 -2.42 -11.22 -1.66
N PRO A 67 -1.11 -11.16 -1.97
CA PRO A 67 -0.24 -12.32 -1.88
C PRO A 67 -0.13 -12.84 -0.44
N VAL A 68 -0.26 -14.16 -0.26
CA VAL A 68 0.02 -14.83 1.02
C VAL A 68 1.41 -15.45 0.96
N ALA A 69 2.27 -15.02 1.89
CA ALA A 69 3.66 -15.46 1.93
C ALA A 69 3.81 -16.77 2.72
N PHE A 70 4.41 -17.78 2.07
CA PHE A 70 4.81 -19.05 2.66
C PHE A 70 6.33 -19.14 2.70
N THR A 71 6.88 -19.55 3.83
CA THR A 71 8.31 -19.82 3.94
C THR A 71 8.62 -21.22 3.41
N ALA A 72 9.52 -21.31 2.44
CA ALA A 72 10.07 -22.55 1.90
C ALA A 72 11.48 -22.79 2.45
N ALA A 73 12.08 -23.94 2.12
CA ALA A 73 13.43 -24.28 2.59
C ALA A 73 14.52 -23.31 2.12
N ASP A 74 14.32 -22.66 0.98
CA ASP A 74 15.28 -21.80 0.28
C ASP A 74 14.73 -20.42 -0.11
N GLY A 75 13.53 -20.05 0.36
CA GLY A 75 12.94 -18.77 -0.01
C GLY A 75 11.53 -18.52 0.50
N ILE A 76 10.85 -17.57 -0.14
CA ILE A 76 9.47 -17.20 0.13
C ILE A 76 8.66 -17.43 -1.15
N VAL A 77 7.56 -18.17 -1.03
CA VAL A 77 6.56 -18.35 -2.09
C VAL A 77 5.38 -17.44 -1.79
N LEU A 78 4.96 -16.64 -2.77
CA LEU A 78 3.78 -15.78 -2.67
C LEU A 78 2.63 -16.44 -3.42
N ALA A 79 1.66 -17.01 -2.71
CA ALA A 79 0.43 -17.50 -3.34
C ALA A 79 -0.48 -16.31 -3.66
N LEU A 80 -0.93 -16.22 -4.90
CA LEU A 80 -1.89 -15.22 -5.36
C LEU A 80 -3.31 -15.79 -5.34
N PRO A 81 -4.34 -14.93 -5.34
CA PRO A 81 -5.72 -15.37 -5.54
C PRO A 81 -5.80 -16.28 -6.78
N GLU A 82 -6.59 -17.35 -6.69
CA GLU A 82 -6.72 -18.45 -7.67
C GLU A 82 -5.58 -19.52 -7.67
N ASP A 83 -4.49 -19.33 -6.92
CA ASP A 83 -3.50 -20.39 -6.74
C ASP A 83 -4.02 -21.50 -5.82
N SER A 84 -3.60 -22.74 -6.09
CA SER A 84 -3.97 -23.92 -5.27
C SER A 84 -3.58 -23.81 -3.78
N LEU A 85 -2.56 -23.01 -3.46
CA LEU A 85 -2.06 -22.78 -2.10
C LEU A 85 -2.71 -21.54 -1.44
N TYR A 86 -3.56 -20.80 -2.16
CA TYR A 86 -4.21 -19.63 -1.61
C TYR A 86 -5.26 -20.03 -0.56
N PRO A 87 -5.27 -19.43 0.64
CA PRO A 87 -6.22 -19.79 1.69
C PRO A 87 -7.67 -19.52 1.28
N THR A 88 -8.55 -20.47 1.56
CA THR A 88 -9.99 -20.35 1.27
C THR A 88 -10.71 -19.38 2.22
N ASN A 89 -10.16 -19.17 3.42
CA ASN A 89 -10.67 -18.25 4.44
C ASN A 89 -9.64 -17.14 4.69
N TYR A 90 -9.48 -16.25 3.72
CA TYR A 90 -8.70 -15.03 3.89
C TYR A 90 -9.68 -13.87 4.07
N ASP A 91 -9.72 -13.30 5.29
CA ASP A 91 -10.62 -12.18 5.67
C ASP A 91 -10.23 -10.85 5.00
#